data_AF-A0A932ZCA8-F1
#
_entry.id   AF-A0A932ZCA8-F1
#
_cell.length_a   1.000
_cell.length_b   1.000
_cell.length_c   1.000
_cell.angle_alpha   90.00
_cell.angle_beta   90.00
_cell.angle_gamma   90.00
#
_symmetry.space_group_name_H-M   'P 1'
#
loop_
_entity.id
_entity.type
_entity.pdbx_description
1 polymer ?
#
loop_
_entity_poly.entity_id
_entity_poly.type
_entity_poly.pdbx_seq_one_letter_code
_entity_poly.pdbx_strand_id
1 'polypeptide(L)' 'MIQPEQIKSVIEDGLQCDHVEVAGDGHHFEAVIVSSQFRGKS' A
#
# COMPACT_ATOMS: atom_id res chain seq x y z
N MET A 1 13.16 11.42 -0.55
CA MET A 1 13.07 10.04 -0.06
C MET A 1 11.72 9.92 0.60
N ILE A 2 10.81 9.13 0.03
CA ILE A 2 9.50 8.89 0.63
C ILE A 2 9.66 7.69 1.56
N GLN A 3 9.24 7.84 2.81
CA GLN A 3 9.30 6.73 3.77
C GLN A 3 8.17 5.72 3.53
N PRO A 4 8.39 4.41 3.78
CA PRO A 4 7.38 3.37 3.64
C PRO A 4 6.05 3.71 4.35
N GLU A 5 6.14 4.35 5.52
CA GLU A 5 5.01 4.77 6.32
C GLU A 5 4.15 5.83 5.60
N GLN A 6 4.79 6.75 4.87
CA GLN A 6 4.07 7.75 4.09
C GLN A 6 3.33 7.11 2.91
N ILE A 7 3.93 6.11 2.25
CA ILE A 7 3.28 5.37 1.17
C ILE A 7 2.07 4.61 1.72
N LYS A 8 2.23 3.97 2.89
CA LYS A 8 1.13 3.28 3.56
C LYS A 8 -0.05 4.22 3.82
N SER A 9 0.18 5.38 4.42
CA SER A 9 -0.90 6.35 4.68
C SER A 9 -1.60 6.82 3.40
N VAL A 10 -0.86 7.08 2.32
CA VAL A 10 -1.45 7.48 1.04
C VAL A 10 -2.36 6.39 0.46
N ILE A 11 -1.96 5.12 0.58
CA ILE A 11 -2.76 3.97 0.12
C ILE A 11 -4.03 3.84 0.98
N GLU A 12 -3.91 3.93 2.30
CA GLU A 12 -5.04 3.80 3.23
C GLU A 12 -6.05 4.95 3.08
N ASP A 13 -5.59 6.17 2.78
CA ASP A 13 -6.46 7.32 2.52
C ASP A 13 -7.17 7.23 1.16
N GLY A 14 -6.51 6.68 0.15
CA GLY A 14 -7.03 6.61 -1.22
C GLY A 14 -7.86 5.35 -1.51
N LEU A 15 -7.69 4.29 -0.73
CA LEU A 15 -8.33 3.00 -0.96
C LEU A 15 -8.74 2.38 0.37
N GLN A 16 -9.99 1.91 0.45
CA GLN A 16 -10.42 1.10 1.59
C GLN A 16 -9.71 -0.25 1.56
N CYS A 17 -8.75 -0.42 2.45
CA CYS A 17 -7.89 -1.60 2.56
C CYS A 17 -8.14 -2.33 3.87
N ASP A 18 -8.10 -3.66 3.83
CA ASP A 18 -8.16 -4.50 5.03
C ASP A 18 -6.75 -4.69 5.62
N HIS A 19 -5.73 -4.70 4.77
CA HIS A 19 -4.33 -4.80 5.18
C HIS A 19 -3.43 -4.07 4.18
N VAL A 20 -2.49 -3.28 4.71
CA VAL A 20 -1.44 -2.60 3.94
C VAL A 20 -0.11 -2.76 4.66
N GLU A 21 0.83 -3.37 3.95
CA GLU A 21 2.23 -3.50 4.35
C GLU A 21 3.11 -2.88 3.28
N VAL A 22 4.04 -2.02 3.69
CA VAL A 22 5.00 -1.40 2.79
C VAL A 22 6.39 -1.57 3.38
N ALA A 23 7.29 -2.17 2.60
CA ALA A 23 8.70 -2.36 2.94
C ALA A 23 9.57 -1.71 1.87
N GLY A 24 10.67 -1.08 2.25
CA GLY A 24 11.55 -0.43 1.28
C GLY A 24 12.75 0.27 1.91
N ASP A 25 13.68 0.68 1.05
CA ASP A 25 14.93 1.36 1.41
C ASP A 25 14.90 2.87 1.13
N GLY A 26 13.71 3.40 0.80
CA GLY A 26 13.48 4.82 0.48
C GLY A 26 13.65 5.17 -1.01
N HIS A 27 14.13 4.24 -1.84
CA HIS A 27 14.17 4.36 -3.30
C HIS A 27 13.34 3.28 -4.00
N HIS A 28 13.45 2.03 -3.55
CA HIS A 28 12.59 0.93 -3.96
C HIS A 28 11.71 0.52 -2.80
N PHE A 29 10.46 0.20 -3.11
CA PHE A 29 9.53 -0.33 -2.14
C PHE A 29 8.70 -1.45 -2.75
N GLU A 30 8.29 -2.35 -1.88
CA GLU A 30 7.29 -3.37 -2.12
C GLU A 30 6.10 -3.06 -1.23
N ALA A 31 4.90 -3.13 -1.79
CA ALA A 31 3.66 -2.90 -1.05
C ALA A 31 2.70 -4.08 -1.26
N VAL A 32 2.31 -4.71 -0.17
CA VAL A 32 1.27 -5.75 -0.14
C VAL A 32 -0.02 -5.11 0.34
N ILE A 33 -1.02 -5.07 -0.55
CA ILE A 33 -2.31 -4.42 -0.30
C ILE A 33 -3.40 -5.46 -0.44
N VAL A 34 -4.15 -5.69 0.64
CA VAL A 34 -5.35 -6.54 0.64
C VAL A 34 -6.56 -5.65 0.74
N SER A 35 -7.44 -5.74 -0.27
CA SER A 35 -8.70 -5.02 -0.30
C SER A 35 -9.76 -5.84 -1.03
N SER A 36 -10.97 -5.84 -0.48
CA SER A 36 -12.16 -6.38 -1.16
C SER A 36 -12.40 -5.74 -2.54
N GLN A 37 -11.91 -4.53 -2.80
CA GLN A 37 -12.06 -3.82 -4.07
C GLN A 37 -11.30 -4.46 -5.24
N PHE A 38 -10.34 -5.34 -4.97
CA PHE A 38 -9.60 -6.09 -6.00
C PHE A 38 -10.32 -7.37 -6.42
N ARG A 39 -11.36 -7.81 -5.69
CA ARG A 39 -12.08 -9.04 -6.00
C ARG A 39 -12.69 -8.97 -7.41
N GLY A 40 -12.32 -9.91 -8.27
CA GLY A 40 -12.85 -10.02 -9.63
C GLY A 40 -12.23 -9.06 -10.65
N LYS A 41 -11.19 -8.31 -10.27
CA LYS A 41 -10.36 -7.53 -11.21
C LYS A 41 -9.10 -8.32 -11.54
N SER A 42 -8.65 -8.22 -12.79
CA SER A 42 -7.47 -8.92 -13.34
C SER A 42 -6.61 -7.97 -14.14
#